data_AF-A0A1R0H4Y5-F1
#
_entry.id   AF-A0A1R0H4Y5-F1
#
_cell.length_a   1.000
_cell.length_b   1.000
_cell.length_c   1.000
_cell.angle_alpha   90.00
_cell.angle_beta   90.00
_cell.angle_gamma   90.00
#
_symmetry.space_group_name_H-M   'P 1'
#
loop_
_entity.id
_entity.type
_entity.pdbx_description
1 polymer ?
#
loop_
_entity_poly.entity_id
_entity_poly.type
_entity_poly.pdbx_seq_one_letter_code
_entity_poly.pdbx_strand_id
1 'polypeptide(L)'
;MDLLRDTPVPGFSLNRPNKKSLPIPEPPRTQTVEYYCYYVITVVTVSYMIYVGYVVSSQKTFLDPLYKFDLSDNQWSNFRSNLPILIIVMGLFVAINRFTILYNNNPTGNSLYARLSGQPDSYSRPEKDVYVSNKPFNLRADNQMMIVGMAIFSTIFLCVVFGFSIIFIMLIISLNYYLAVHVFAGTKFGYFGIFSFNMGVLFMNEIYRGYSFGSISPSMAWMDNHRGIFTRWDVTFNITMLRMVSFGLDYHWKVLQTPILGEKKMLVLASQSKLTEKQRLEYSRFDADYNFLNYFVYLTYVPLYMTGPIITYNDFVYQIKTKHTSSQISISPRYIATYFARLLFSFLTMETMLHVVHPVAISEARAFTSLSPLQISLVGYFYLTFIWLKLLLIWRLARAFTLLDGLFVIENMGRCMSNNYSLSDFWKEWHRSYNRFLV
;
A
#
# COMPACT_ATOMS: atom_id res chain seq x y z
N MET A 1 25.46 2.18 -17.22
CA MET A 1 25.18 3.19 -16.17
C MET A 1 25.83 4.55 -16.48
N ASP A 2 26.72 4.64 -17.48
CA ASP A 2 27.47 5.87 -17.81
C ASP A 2 26.71 6.93 -18.62
N LEU A 3 25.47 6.64 -19.05
CA LEU A 3 24.67 7.47 -19.97
C LEU A 3 23.66 8.42 -19.28
N LEU A 4 23.73 8.56 -17.96
CA LEU A 4 22.91 9.50 -17.15
C LEU A 4 23.78 10.50 -16.37
N ARG A 5 25.09 10.57 -16.68
CA ARG A 5 25.95 11.61 -16.12
C ARG A 5 25.72 12.89 -16.90
N ASP A 6 25.41 13.94 -16.15
CA ASP A 6 25.48 15.36 -16.52
C ASP A 6 24.26 16.02 -17.20
N THR A 7 23.21 15.28 -17.58
CA THR A 7 21.92 15.87 -17.97
C THR A 7 20.83 15.57 -16.93
N PRO A 8 20.15 16.59 -16.37
CA PRO A 8 19.03 16.37 -15.46
C PRO A 8 17.84 15.82 -16.24
N VAL A 9 17.60 14.53 -16.10
CA VAL A 9 16.43 13.86 -16.70
C VAL A 9 15.27 13.94 -15.70
N PRO A 10 14.10 14.54 -16.06
CA PRO A 10 12.94 14.60 -15.17
C PRO A 10 12.56 13.21 -14.65
N GLY A 11 12.22 13.09 -13.37
CA GLY A 11 11.86 11.81 -12.75
C GLY A 11 13.04 10.90 -12.38
N PHE A 12 14.28 11.25 -12.76
CA PHE A 12 15.49 10.60 -12.25
C PHE A 12 16.09 11.46 -11.14
N SER A 13 16.30 10.87 -9.97
CA SER A 13 17.09 11.54 -8.95
C SER A 13 18.55 11.54 -9.41
N LEU A 14 19.13 12.75 -9.54
CA LEU A 14 20.57 12.94 -9.75
C LEU A 14 21.33 12.02 -8.81
N ASN A 15 22.41 11.41 -9.30
CA ASN A 15 23.28 10.53 -8.53
C ASN A 15 23.63 11.21 -7.20
N ARG A 16 22.84 10.97 -6.14
CA ARG A 16 23.32 11.15 -4.78
C ARG A 16 24.59 10.31 -4.77
N PRO A 17 25.76 10.89 -4.42
CA PRO A 17 27.00 10.14 -4.39
C PRO A 17 26.68 8.84 -3.69
N ASN A 18 26.98 7.71 -4.35
CA ASN A 18 26.77 6.36 -3.80
C ASN A 18 27.12 6.48 -2.34
N LYS A 19 26.11 6.43 -1.45
CA LYS A 19 26.30 6.69 -0.03
C LYS A 19 27.49 5.82 0.32
N LYS A 20 28.65 6.42 0.65
CA LYS A 20 29.89 5.68 0.97
C LYS A 20 29.42 4.47 1.75
N SER A 21 29.76 3.27 1.28
CA SER A 21 29.30 1.98 1.83
C SER A 21 28.94 2.19 3.28
N LEU A 22 27.63 2.20 3.60
CA LEU A 22 27.15 2.53 4.93
C LEU A 22 28.07 1.80 5.91
N PRO A 23 28.70 2.51 6.88
CA PRO A 23 29.68 1.88 7.76
C PRO A 23 29.07 0.58 8.27
N ILE A 24 29.84 -0.51 8.16
CA ILE A 24 29.40 -1.82 8.63
C ILE A 24 28.90 -1.58 10.05
N PRO A 25 27.60 -1.85 10.34
CA PRO A 25 27.07 -1.56 11.66
C PRO A 25 27.93 -2.31 12.67
N GLU A 26 28.35 -1.62 13.73
CA GLU A 26 29.07 -2.25 14.84
C GLU A 26 28.28 -3.48 15.31
N PRO A 27 28.97 -4.55 15.72
CA PRO A 27 28.29 -5.72 16.25
C PRO A 27 27.38 -5.30 17.42
N PRO A 28 26.17 -5.87 17.53
CA PRO A 28 25.24 -5.50 18.57
C PRO A 28 25.88 -5.74 19.95
N ARG A 29 25.83 -4.74 20.83
CA ARG A 29 26.41 -4.78 22.18
C ARG A 29 25.57 -5.57 23.19
N THR A 30 24.93 -6.64 22.75
CA THR A 30 23.96 -7.43 23.52
C THR A 30 24.56 -8.27 24.64
N GLN A 31 25.89 -8.37 24.71
CA GLN A 31 26.61 -9.13 25.73
C GLN A 31 27.31 -8.22 26.76
N THR A 32 27.08 -6.91 26.72
CA THR A 32 27.67 -5.97 27.67
C THR A 32 26.90 -5.95 28.99
N VAL A 33 27.59 -5.70 30.11
CA VAL A 33 26.95 -5.51 31.43
C VAL A 33 25.91 -4.39 31.36
N GLU A 34 26.25 -3.30 30.67
CA GLU A 34 25.35 -2.18 30.40
C GLU A 34 24.04 -2.62 29.74
N TYR A 35 24.11 -3.45 28.69
CA TYR A 35 22.93 -4.01 28.03
C TYR A 35 22.06 -4.83 29.00
N TYR A 36 22.68 -5.70 29.81
CA TYR A 36 21.93 -6.48 30.80
C TYR A 36 21.29 -5.60 31.88
N CYS A 37 21.97 -4.55 32.34
CA CYS A 37 21.39 -3.56 33.26
C CYS A 37 20.15 -2.88 32.65
N TYR A 38 20.24 -2.38 31.41
CA TYR A 38 19.10 -1.79 30.72
C TYR A 38 17.97 -2.79 30.49
N TYR A 39 18.30 -4.05 30.21
CA TYR A 39 17.32 -5.11 30.05
C TYR A 39 16.53 -5.34 31.34
N VAL A 40 17.20 -5.47 32.49
CA VAL A 40 16.54 -5.61 33.80
C VAL A 40 15.68 -4.40 34.12
N ILE A 41 16.20 -3.18 33.93
CA ILE A 41 15.43 -1.94 34.13
C ILE A 41 14.16 -1.96 33.26
N THR A 42 14.31 -2.29 31.98
CA THR A 42 13.17 -2.34 31.05
C THR A 42 12.13 -3.35 31.49
N VAL A 43 12.53 -4.57 31.88
CA VAL A 43 11.59 -5.60 32.35
C VAL A 43 10.85 -5.12 33.61
N VAL A 44 11.57 -4.63 34.62
CA VAL A 44 10.96 -4.15 35.88
C VAL A 44 10.03 -2.97 35.63
N THR A 45 10.49 -1.97 34.88
CA THR A 45 9.71 -0.76 34.60
C THR A 45 8.47 -1.10 33.76
N VAL A 46 8.59 -1.86 32.67
CA VAL A 46 7.44 -2.22 31.83
C VAL A 46 6.45 -3.08 32.61
N SER A 47 6.91 -4.04 33.42
CA SER A 47 6.02 -4.82 34.29
C SER A 47 5.28 -3.95 35.30
N TYR A 48 5.97 -2.99 35.92
CA TYR A 48 5.34 -2.03 36.84
C TYR A 48 4.34 -1.11 36.12
N MET A 49 4.66 -0.62 34.93
CA MET A 49 3.76 0.18 34.10
C MET A 49 2.47 -0.59 33.78
N ILE A 50 2.60 -1.86 33.37
CA ILE A 50 1.45 -2.74 33.08
C ILE A 50 0.64 -2.97 34.36
N TYR A 51 1.29 -3.22 35.50
CA TYR A 51 0.61 -3.39 36.78
C TYR A 51 -0.20 -2.13 37.17
N VAL A 52 0.39 -0.94 37.07
CA VAL A 52 -0.34 0.30 37.36
C VAL A 52 -1.50 0.50 36.38
N GLY A 53 -1.28 0.24 35.09
CA GLY A 53 -2.33 0.28 34.07
C GLY A 53 -3.48 -0.67 34.38
N TYR A 54 -3.17 -1.89 34.82
CA TYR A 54 -4.15 -2.87 35.28
C TYR A 54 -4.92 -2.40 36.51
N VAL A 55 -4.22 -1.89 37.54
CA VAL A 55 -4.87 -1.38 38.75
C VAL A 55 -5.87 -0.27 38.40
N VAL A 56 -5.46 0.70 37.58
CA VAL A 56 -6.37 1.77 37.11
C VAL A 56 -7.56 1.19 36.34
N SER A 57 -7.31 0.25 35.43
CA SER A 57 -8.34 -0.37 34.60
C SER A 57 -9.29 -1.30 35.37
N SER A 58 -8.89 -1.77 36.55
CA SER A 58 -9.68 -2.64 37.41
C SER A 58 -10.62 -1.90 38.37
N GLN A 59 -10.48 -0.57 38.49
CA GLN A 59 -11.32 0.24 39.37
C GLN A 59 -12.74 0.32 38.79
N LYS A 60 -13.69 -0.38 39.42
CA LYS A 60 -15.12 -0.50 39.04
C LYS A 60 -15.88 0.83 38.99
N THR A 61 -15.28 1.93 39.44
CA THR A 61 -15.91 3.26 39.49
C THR A 61 -16.00 3.95 38.13
N PHE A 62 -15.28 3.49 37.11
CA PHE A 62 -15.17 4.21 35.82
C PHE A 62 -15.61 3.40 34.60
N LEU A 63 -15.83 2.11 34.77
CA LEU A 63 -16.13 1.18 33.70
C LEU A 63 -17.38 0.39 34.08
N ASP A 64 -18.37 0.38 33.18
CA ASP A 64 -19.51 -0.51 33.24
C ASP A 64 -18.99 -1.96 33.46
N PRO A 65 -19.61 -2.82 34.29
CA PRO A 65 -19.12 -4.18 34.58
C PRO A 65 -18.94 -5.08 33.34
N LEU A 66 -19.34 -4.61 32.16
CA LEU A 66 -19.23 -5.26 30.86
C LEU A 66 -17.85 -5.19 30.20
N TYR A 67 -16.95 -4.27 30.58
CA TYR A 67 -15.64 -4.15 29.92
C TYR A 67 -14.65 -5.23 30.38
N LYS A 68 -14.80 -6.46 29.86
CA LYS A 68 -13.77 -7.52 29.92
C LYS A 68 -12.64 -7.31 28.89
N PHE A 69 -12.83 -6.35 27.99
CA PHE A 69 -11.95 -6.01 26.88
C PHE A 69 -12.22 -4.56 26.47
N ASP A 70 -11.18 -3.75 26.28
CA ASP A 70 -11.34 -2.39 25.77
C ASP A 70 -11.57 -2.40 24.25
N LEU A 71 -12.84 -2.27 23.87
CA LEU A 71 -13.30 -2.13 22.49
C LEU A 71 -13.90 -0.73 22.22
N SER A 72 -13.56 0.27 23.04
CA SER A 72 -14.14 1.61 22.95
C SER A 72 -13.73 2.36 21.66
N ASP A 73 -12.62 1.98 21.03
CA ASP A 73 -12.24 2.53 19.71
C ASP A 73 -13.04 1.87 18.59
N ASN A 74 -13.89 2.66 17.93
CA ASN A 74 -14.75 2.19 16.84
C ASN A 74 -13.96 1.63 15.63
N GLN A 75 -12.80 2.17 15.30
CA GLN A 75 -12.01 1.71 14.15
C GLN A 75 -11.42 0.32 14.41
N TRP A 76 -10.84 0.11 15.58
CA TRP A 76 -10.28 -1.16 16.02
C TRP A 76 -11.37 -2.21 16.20
N SER A 77 -12.47 -1.88 16.89
CA SER A 77 -13.59 -2.81 17.11
C SER A 77 -14.17 -3.31 15.79
N ASN A 78 -14.39 -2.40 14.83
CA ASN A 78 -14.85 -2.76 13.48
C ASN A 78 -13.82 -3.57 12.69
N PHE A 79 -12.54 -3.22 12.75
CA PHE A 79 -11.49 -4.00 12.08
C PHE A 79 -11.42 -5.43 12.64
N ARG A 80 -11.44 -5.56 13.96
CA ARG A 80 -11.36 -6.84 14.68
C ARG A 80 -12.56 -7.74 14.37
N SER A 81 -13.78 -7.19 14.39
CA SER A 81 -15.00 -7.97 14.10
C SER A 81 -15.06 -8.44 12.65
N ASN A 82 -14.54 -7.66 11.71
CA ASN A 82 -14.52 -7.99 10.27
C ASN A 82 -13.25 -8.72 9.82
N LEU A 83 -12.30 -9.01 10.73
CA LEU A 83 -11.03 -9.65 10.39
C LEU A 83 -11.19 -10.97 9.61
N PRO A 84 -12.13 -11.89 9.97
CA PRO A 84 -12.34 -13.11 9.18
C PRO A 84 -12.75 -12.83 7.74
N ILE A 85 -13.64 -11.87 7.52
CA ILE A 85 -14.11 -11.48 6.19
C ILE A 85 -12.95 -10.89 5.38
N LEU A 86 -12.14 -10.00 5.99
CA LEU A 86 -10.95 -9.43 5.35
C LEU A 86 -9.95 -10.50 4.92
N ILE A 87 -9.68 -11.48 5.78
CA ILE A 87 -8.79 -12.62 5.49
C ILE A 87 -9.32 -13.44 4.32
N ILE A 88 -10.63 -13.74 4.31
CA ILE A 88 -11.27 -14.52 3.24
C ILE A 88 -11.19 -13.76 1.92
N VAL A 89 -11.61 -12.50 1.89
CA VAL A 89 -11.64 -11.69 0.65
C VAL A 89 -10.24 -11.51 0.07
N MET A 90 -9.26 -11.13 0.91
CA MET A 90 -7.87 -10.99 0.45
C MET A 90 -7.28 -12.34 0.05
N GLY A 91 -7.60 -13.41 0.78
CA GLY A 91 -7.17 -14.78 0.46
C GLY A 91 -7.72 -15.26 -0.89
N LEU A 92 -9.00 -15.04 -1.17
CA LEU A 92 -9.64 -15.35 -2.45
C LEU A 92 -9.01 -14.56 -3.59
N PHE A 93 -8.77 -13.26 -3.41
CA PHE A 93 -8.07 -12.43 -4.40
C PHE A 93 -6.70 -13.02 -4.75
N VAL A 94 -5.89 -13.33 -3.74
CA VAL A 94 -4.56 -13.92 -3.94
C VAL A 94 -4.64 -15.31 -4.57
N ALA A 95 -5.60 -16.14 -4.16
CA ALA A 95 -5.81 -17.47 -4.72
C ALA A 95 -6.17 -17.41 -6.21
N ILE A 96 -7.06 -16.51 -6.61
CA ILE A 96 -7.44 -16.29 -8.02
C ILE A 96 -6.23 -15.83 -8.83
N ASN A 97 -5.44 -14.89 -8.32
CA ASN A 97 -4.23 -14.44 -9.01
C ASN A 97 -3.21 -15.58 -9.17
N ARG A 98 -2.99 -16.39 -8.13
CA ARG A 98 -2.11 -17.55 -8.21
C ARG A 98 -2.65 -18.62 -9.17
N PHE A 99 -3.96 -18.83 -9.19
CA PHE A 99 -4.59 -19.77 -10.12
C PHE A 99 -4.45 -19.32 -11.58
N THR A 100 -4.69 -18.04 -11.88
CA THR A 100 -4.50 -17.49 -13.24
C THR A 100 -3.04 -17.62 -13.71
N ILE A 101 -2.07 -17.41 -12.81
CA ILE A 101 -0.65 -17.65 -13.06
C ILE A 101 -0.39 -19.12 -13.40
N LEU A 102 -0.90 -20.06 -12.60
CA LEU A 102 -0.72 -21.50 -12.82
C LEU A 102 -1.39 -21.97 -14.12
N TYR A 103 -2.60 -21.46 -14.41
CA TYR A 103 -3.33 -21.80 -15.64
C TYR A 103 -2.59 -21.33 -16.89
N ASN A 104 -2.01 -20.12 -16.87
CA ASN A 104 -1.26 -19.58 -18.00
C ASN A 104 0.07 -20.33 -18.25
N ASN A 105 0.66 -20.92 -17.20
CA ASN A 105 1.86 -21.75 -17.33
C ASN A 105 1.57 -23.14 -17.93
N ASN A 106 0.29 -23.55 -18.04
CA ASN A 106 -0.08 -24.79 -18.71
C ASN A 106 -0.19 -24.59 -20.24
N PRO A 107 0.28 -25.54 -21.06
CA PRO A 107 0.32 -25.40 -22.53
C PRO A 107 -1.06 -25.20 -23.18
N THR A 108 -2.14 -25.64 -22.53
CA THR A 108 -3.53 -25.45 -22.96
C THR A 108 -4.05 -24.03 -22.73
N GLY A 109 -3.60 -23.32 -21.68
CA GLY A 109 -4.04 -21.95 -21.38
C GLY A 109 -3.59 -20.91 -22.42
N ASN A 110 -2.37 -21.07 -22.95
CA ASN A 110 -1.84 -20.24 -24.04
C ASN A 110 -2.71 -20.33 -25.31
N SER A 111 -3.32 -21.48 -25.58
CA SER A 111 -4.17 -21.71 -26.76
C SER A 111 -5.54 -21.03 -26.68
N LEU A 112 -6.11 -20.86 -25.49
CA LEU A 112 -7.41 -20.21 -25.30
C LEU A 112 -7.26 -18.68 -25.37
N TYR A 113 -6.17 -18.14 -24.81
CA TYR A 113 -5.83 -16.72 -24.92
C TYR A 113 -5.62 -16.27 -26.37
N ALA A 114 -4.83 -17.04 -27.13
CA ALA A 114 -4.58 -16.75 -28.54
C ALA A 114 -5.89 -16.70 -29.36
N ARG A 115 -6.85 -17.58 -29.03
CA ARG A 115 -8.18 -17.58 -29.66
C ARG A 115 -9.07 -16.40 -29.26
N LEU A 116 -8.99 -15.94 -28.01
CA LEU A 116 -9.81 -14.83 -27.50
C LEU A 116 -9.25 -13.45 -27.85
N SER A 117 -7.92 -13.32 -27.97
CA SER A 117 -7.24 -12.04 -28.24
C SER A 117 -7.21 -11.66 -29.73
N GLY A 118 -7.61 -12.56 -30.64
CA GLY A 118 -7.69 -12.28 -32.07
C GLY A 118 -6.35 -11.91 -32.72
N GLN A 119 -5.21 -12.11 -32.04
CA GLN A 119 -3.89 -11.88 -32.62
C GLN A 119 -3.48 -13.11 -33.44
N PRO A 120 -3.23 -12.96 -34.76
CA PRO A 120 -2.69 -14.06 -35.54
C PRO A 120 -1.27 -14.39 -35.07
N ASP A 121 -0.99 -15.68 -34.92
CA ASP A 121 0.33 -16.25 -34.64
C ASP A 121 1.31 -15.89 -35.79
N SER A 122 1.82 -14.66 -35.77
CA SER A 122 2.88 -14.21 -36.68
C SER A 122 4.23 -14.53 -36.04
N TYR A 123 4.54 -15.84 -35.97
CA TYR A 123 5.90 -16.33 -35.78
C TYR A 123 6.71 -16.17 -37.07
N SER A 124 7.04 -14.93 -37.42
CA SER A 124 8.03 -14.64 -38.45
C SER A 124 9.41 -14.69 -37.80
N ARG A 125 10.22 -15.71 -38.12
CA ARG A 125 11.67 -15.71 -37.82
C ARG A 125 12.28 -14.41 -38.35
N PRO A 126 13.02 -13.62 -37.55
CA PRO A 126 13.78 -12.52 -38.12
C PRO A 126 14.94 -13.09 -38.93
N GLU A 127 14.99 -12.66 -40.17
CA GLU A 127 16.10 -12.84 -41.09
C GLU A 127 17.37 -12.24 -40.47
N LYS A 128 18.50 -12.89 -40.72
CA LYS A 128 19.81 -12.60 -40.14
C LYS A 128 20.23 -11.18 -40.50
N ASP A 129 20.55 -10.35 -39.50
CA ASP A 129 21.79 -9.56 -39.49
C ASP A 129 22.07 -8.87 -38.14
N VAL A 130 23.38 -8.86 -37.81
CA VAL A 130 24.09 -8.20 -36.70
C VAL A 130 23.96 -8.80 -35.29
N TYR A 131 25.02 -9.50 -34.89
CA TYR A 131 25.30 -9.99 -33.55
C TYR A 131 25.47 -8.83 -32.54
N VAL A 132 24.48 -8.66 -31.67
CA VAL A 132 24.72 -8.33 -30.25
C VAL A 132 24.10 -9.47 -29.45
N SER A 133 24.96 -10.24 -28.77
CA SER A 133 24.55 -11.26 -27.81
C SER A 133 23.87 -10.60 -26.61
N ASN A 134 22.58 -10.31 -26.78
CA ASN A 134 21.58 -10.10 -25.75
C ASN A 134 20.27 -10.42 -26.45
N LYS A 135 19.80 -11.67 -26.34
CA LYS A 135 18.43 -12.00 -26.74
C LYS A 135 17.52 -10.94 -26.11
N PRO A 136 16.78 -10.12 -26.88
CA PRO A 136 15.83 -9.20 -26.29
C PRO A 136 14.91 -10.07 -25.45
N PHE A 137 14.93 -9.81 -24.14
CA PHE A 137 14.06 -10.49 -23.22
C PHE A 137 12.63 -10.25 -23.71
N ASN A 138 11.94 -11.32 -24.14
CA ASN A 138 10.55 -11.26 -24.56
C ASN A 138 9.70 -10.91 -23.33
N LEU A 139 9.64 -9.63 -22.98
CA LEU A 139 8.80 -9.06 -21.91
C LEU A 139 7.31 -9.02 -22.33
N ARG A 140 6.91 -9.96 -23.17
CA ARG A 140 5.53 -10.29 -23.59
C ARG A 140 5.09 -11.61 -22.96
N ALA A 141 5.53 -11.88 -21.73
CA ALA A 141 4.81 -12.80 -20.85
C ALA A 141 3.56 -12.05 -20.38
N ASP A 142 2.55 -11.98 -21.24
CA ASP A 142 1.38 -11.15 -21.04
C ASP A 142 0.54 -11.72 -19.88
N ASN A 143 0.78 -11.22 -18.67
CA ASN A 143 -0.06 -11.44 -17.48
C ASN A 143 -1.44 -10.75 -17.62
N GLN A 144 -1.89 -10.53 -18.85
CA GLN A 144 -3.14 -9.86 -19.21
C GLN A 144 -4.34 -10.59 -18.62
N MET A 145 -4.36 -11.93 -18.65
CA MET A 145 -5.41 -12.70 -17.97
C MET A 145 -5.48 -12.41 -16.47
N MET A 146 -4.32 -12.34 -15.80
CA MET A 146 -4.27 -12.01 -14.38
C MET A 146 -4.77 -10.58 -14.13
N ILE A 147 -4.34 -9.61 -14.97
CA ILE A 147 -4.77 -8.21 -14.87
C ILE A 147 -6.29 -8.09 -15.07
N VAL A 148 -6.84 -8.76 -16.07
CA VAL A 148 -8.29 -8.81 -16.31
C VAL A 148 -9.01 -9.48 -15.13
N GLY A 149 -8.49 -10.59 -14.61
CA GLY A 149 -9.02 -11.25 -13.42
C GLY A 149 -9.02 -10.34 -12.19
N MET A 150 -7.94 -9.59 -11.96
CA MET A 150 -7.84 -8.58 -10.91
C MET A 150 -8.87 -7.47 -11.11
N ALA A 151 -9.07 -7.00 -12.34
CA ALA A 151 -10.06 -5.96 -12.65
C ALA A 151 -11.49 -6.45 -12.37
N ILE A 152 -11.84 -7.67 -12.80
CA ILE A 152 -13.16 -8.26 -12.54
C ILE A 152 -13.38 -8.40 -11.03
N PHE A 153 -12.42 -8.97 -10.31
CA PHE A 153 -12.51 -9.12 -8.86
C PHE A 153 -12.67 -7.76 -8.18
N SER A 154 -11.87 -6.77 -8.58
CA SER A 154 -11.89 -5.43 -7.98
C SER A 154 -13.22 -4.74 -8.24
N THR A 155 -13.80 -4.87 -9.44
CA THR A 155 -15.14 -4.35 -9.74
C THR A 155 -16.21 -5.00 -8.86
N ILE A 156 -16.21 -6.32 -8.72
CA ILE A 156 -17.15 -7.03 -7.83
C ILE A 156 -16.98 -6.56 -6.39
N PHE A 157 -15.73 -6.48 -5.92
CA PHE A 157 -15.39 -5.99 -4.59
C PHE A 157 -15.92 -4.57 -4.36
N LEU A 158 -15.69 -3.63 -5.29
CA LEU A 158 -16.18 -2.26 -5.18
C LEU A 158 -17.70 -2.18 -5.21
N CYS A 159 -18.39 -2.99 -6.03
CA CYS A 159 -19.84 -3.04 -6.06
C CYS A 159 -20.42 -3.50 -4.71
N VAL A 160 -19.85 -4.54 -4.10
CA VAL A 160 -20.27 -5.03 -2.78
C VAL A 160 -20.00 -3.99 -1.71
N VAL A 161 -18.81 -3.38 -1.74
CA VAL A 161 -18.37 -2.47 -0.70
C VAL A 161 -19.07 -1.10 -0.78
N PHE A 162 -19.30 -0.57 -1.97
CA PHE A 162 -19.77 0.82 -2.16
C PHE A 162 -21.13 0.95 -2.85
N GLY A 163 -21.73 -0.14 -3.31
CA GLY A 163 -23.02 -0.13 -4.01
C GLY A 163 -23.01 0.85 -5.18
N PHE A 164 -24.06 1.68 -5.30
CA PHE A 164 -24.14 2.69 -6.36
C PHE A 164 -23.10 3.81 -6.26
N SER A 165 -22.45 4.00 -5.10
CA SER A 165 -21.39 5.01 -4.98
C SER A 165 -20.19 4.72 -5.89
N ILE A 166 -20.07 3.48 -6.39
CA ILE A 166 -19.09 3.11 -7.42
C ILE A 166 -19.20 4.01 -8.67
N ILE A 167 -20.38 4.53 -9.01
CA ILE A 167 -20.56 5.42 -10.16
C ILE A 167 -19.73 6.69 -9.99
N PHE A 168 -19.74 7.31 -8.80
CA PHE A 168 -18.93 8.48 -8.51
C PHE A 168 -17.44 8.16 -8.52
N ILE A 169 -17.05 7.03 -7.91
CA ILE A 169 -15.66 6.56 -7.89
C ILE A 169 -15.14 6.37 -9.32
N MET A 170 -15.90 5.68 -10.17
CA MET A 170 -15.55 5.42 -11.56
C MET A 170 -15.51 6.70 -12.40
N LEU A 171 -16.44 7.63 -12.18
CA LEU A 171 -16.41 8.93 -12.84
C LEU A 171 -15.14 9.71 -12.50
N ILE A 172 -14.78 9.79 -11.21
CA ILE A 172 -13.56 10.47 -10.77
C ILE A 172 -12.32 9.79 -11.35
N ILE A 173 -12.22 8.46 -11.26
CA ILE A 173 -11.10 7.69 -11.79
C ILE A 173 -10.93 7.90 -13.30
N SER A 174 -12.04 7.87 -14.04
CA SER A 174 -12.04 8.03 -15.51
C SER A 174 -11.67 9.45 -15.92
N LEU A 175 -12.24 10.45 -15.25
CA LEU A 175 -11.91 11.85 -15.49
C LEU A 175 -10.45 12.15 -15.15
N ASN A 176 -9.96 11.61 -14.04
CA ASN A 176 -8.55 11.73 -13.64
C ASN A 176 -7.61 11.17 -14.71
N TYR A 177 -7.88 9.95 -15.19
CA TYR A 177 -7.09 9.32 -16.24
C TYR A 177 -7.07 10.18 -17.51
N TYR A 178 -8.25 10.61 -17.96
CA TYR A 178 -8.37 11.42 -19.16
C TYR A 178 -7.56 12.71 -19.06
N LEU A 179 -7.74 13.45 -17.96
CA LEU A 179 -7.01 14.70 -17.72
C LEU A 179 -5.50 14.48 -17.60
N ALA A 180 -5.07 13.46 -16.83
CA ALA A 180 -3.66 13.16 -16.64
C ALA A 180 -2.98 12.81 -17.97
N VAL A 181 -3.58 11.93 -18.78
CA VAL A 181 -2.98 11.40 -20.00
C VAL A 181 -3.08 12.37 -21.18
N HIS A 182 -4.24 12.98 -21.39
CA HIS A 182 -4.53 13.73 -22.62
C HIS A 182 -4.41 15.25 -22.46
N VAL A 183 -4.49 15.78 -21.23
CA VAL A 183 -4.48 17.23 -20.99
C VAL A 183 -3.18 17.68 -20.31
N PHE A 184 -2.71 16.95 -19.29
CA PHE A 184 -1.62 17.43 -18.44
C PHE A 184 -0.24 16.87 -18.78
N ALA A 185 -0.12 15.59 -19.16
CA ALA A 185 1.17 14.94 -19.40
C ALA A 185 2.02 15.68 -20.46
N GLY A 186 3.33 15.78 -20.22
CA GLY A 186 4.26 16.48 -21.11
C GLY A 186 4.19 18.01 -21.12
N THR A 187 3.14 18.63 -20.57
CA THR A 187 3.00 20.10 -20.54
C THR A 187 3.87 20.73 -19.46
N LYS A 188 4.29 21.99 -19.63
CA LYS A 188 5.15 22.72 -18.66
C LYS A 188 4.57 22.74 -17.23
N PHE A 189 3.25 22.83 -17.11
CA PHE A 189 2.53 22.87 -15.83
C PHE A 189 1.76 21.58 -15.55
N GLY A 190 2.11 20.47 -16.21
CA GLY A 190 1.40 19.21 -16.08
C GLY A 190 1.33 18.69 -14.65
N TYR A 191 2.43 18.79 -13.92
CA TYR A 191 2.48 18.45 -12.49
C TYR A 191 1.45 19.25 -11.67
N PHE A 192 1.31 20.55 -11.93
CA PHE A 192 0.35 21.41 -11.24
C PHE A 192 -1.08 20.99 -11.57
N GLY A 193 -1.39 20.77 -12.85
CA GLY A 193 -2.71 20.29 -13.27
C GLY A 193 -3.11 18.97 -12.60
N ILE A 194 -2.19 17.99 -12.57
CA ILE A 194 -2.40 16.69 -11.92
C ILE A 194 -2.69 16.90 -10.42
N PHE A 195 -1.86 17.66 -9.70
CA PHE A 195 -2.07 17.90 -8.27
C PHE A 195 -3.35 18.68 -7.99
N SER A 196 -3.62 19.76 -8.73
CA SER A 196 -4.78 20.62 -8.53
C SER A 196 -6.09 19.86 -8.71
N PHE A 197 -6.20 19.01 -9.74
CA PHE A 197 -7.39 18.19 -9.93
C PHE A 197 -7.59 17.22 -8.75
N ASN A 198 -6.56 16.47 -8.39
CA ASN A 198 -6.62 15.49 -7.31
C ASN A 198 -6.90 16.13 -5.94
N MET A 199 -6.31 17.29 -5.67
CA MET A 199 -6.55 18.08 -4.46
C MET A 199 -7.97 18.64 -4.43
N GLY A 200 -8.46 19.14 -5.58
CA GLY A 200 -9.85 19.59 -5.73
C GLY A 200 -10.84 18.49 -5.41
N VAL A 201 -10.62 17.28 -5.93
CA VAL A 201 -11.45 16.10 -5.59
C VAL A 201 -11.41 15.78 -4.10
N LEU A 202 -10.24 15.84 -3.46
CA LEU A 202 -10.13 15.58 -2.01
C LEU A 202 -10.92 16.61 -1.20
N PHE A 203 -10.81 17.89 -1.52
CA PHE A 203 -11.61 18.94 -0.87
C PHE A 203 -13.10 18.75 -1.11
N MET A 204 -13.52 18.44 -2.34
CA MET A 204 -14.94 18.20 -2.64
C MET A 204 -15.47 16.98 -1.87
N ASN A 205 -14.69 15.90 -1.79
CA ASN A 205 -15.07 14.72 -1.01
C ASN A 205 -15.25 15.04 0.49
N GLU A 206 -14.39 15.88 1.07
CA GLU A 206 -14.48 16.29 2.48
C GLU A 206 -15.66 17.26 2.73
N ILE A 207 -15.85 18.26 1.86
CA ILE A 207 -16.93 19.25 1.96
C ILE A 207 -18.29 18.58 1.88
N TYR A 208 -18.48 17.68 0.92
CA TYR A 208 -19.77 17.02 0.70
C TYR A 208 -19.94 15.73 1.51
N ARG A 209 -18.87 15.23 2.16
CA ARG A 209 -18.81 13.91 2.83
C ARG A 209 -19.23 12.78 1.87
N GLY A 210 -18.70 12.83 0.65
CA GLY A 210 -19.15 12.05 -0.50
C GLY A 210 -20.37 12.65 -1.21
N TYR A 211 -20.71 12.15 -2.39
CA TYR A 211 -21.79 12.72 -3.20
C TYR A 211 -23.12 11.99 -2.99
N SER A 212 -24.25 12.68 -3.23
CA SER A 212 -25.61 12.15 -3.13
C SER A 212 -26.36 12.19 -4.44
N PHE A 213 -27.01 11.07 -4.78
CA PHE A 213 -27.84 10.97 -5.99
C PHE A 213 -29.09 11.84 -5.86
N GLY A 214 -29.72 11.86 -4.68
CA GLY A 214 -30.86 12.73 -4.40
C GLY A 214 -30.54 14.22 -4.53
N SER A 215 -29.29 14.62 -4.27
CA SER A 215 -28.83 16.01 -4.48
C SER A 215 -28.66 16.38 -5.96
N ILE A 216 -28.45 15.39 -6.84
CA ILE A 216 -28.36 15.59 -8.29
C ILE A 216 -29.77 15.62 -8.90
N SER A 217 -30.62 14.66 -8.52
CA SER A 217 -32.01 14.60 -8.94
C SER A 217 -32.85 13.84 -7.92
N PRO A 218 -34.04 14.36 -7.52
CA PRO A 218 -34.95 13.63 -6.63
C PRO A 218 -35.33 12.23 -7.14
N SER A 219 -35.38 12.02 -8.46
CA SER A 219 -35.69 10.71 -9.06
C SER A 219 -34.64 9.64 -8.79
N MET A 220 -33.41 10.02 -8.42
CA MET A 220 -32.30 9.11 -8.15
C MET A 220 -32.06 8.89 -6.65
N ALA A 221 -32.84 9.55 -5.77
CA ALA A 221 -32.65 9.49 -4.33
C ALA A 221 -32.73 8.05 -3.75
N TRP A 222 -33.47 7.15 -4.40
CA TRP A 222 -33.56 5.74 -3.98
C TRP A 222 -32.21 5.00 -4.07
N MET A 223 -31.28 5.46 -4.92
CA MET A 223 -29.93 4.89 -5.04
C MET A 223 -29.09 5.19 -3.81
N ASP A 224 -29.39 6.28 -3.08
CA ASP A 224 -28.70 6.63 -1.84
C ASP A 224 -28.96 5.61 -0.72
N ASN A 225 -30.05 4.85 -0.80
CA ASN A 225 -30.35 3.76 0.14
C ASN A 225 -29.54 2.48 -0.14
N HIS A 226 -28.81 2.43 -1.26
CA HIS A 226 -28.11 1.23 -1.76
C HIS A 226 -26.61 1.50 -1.98
N ARG A 227 -25.94 2.00 -0.93
CA ARG A 227 -24.51 2.41 -0.95
C ARG A 227 -23.52 1.34 -0.48
N GLY A 228 -23.91 0.07 -0.51
CA GLY A 228 -23.05 -1.04 -0.11
C GLY A 228 -22.73 -1.06 1.39
N ILE A 229 -21.70 -1.81 1.77
CA ILE A 229 -21.27 -2.01 3.16
C ILE A 229 -20.73 -0.73 3.79
N PHE A 230 -19.95 0.04 3.03
CA PHE A 230 -19.32 1.28 3.51
C PHE A 230 -19.88 2.49 2.78
N THR A 231 -20.73 3.25 3.47
CA THR A 231 -21.34 4.48 2.95
C THR A 231 -20.32 5.60 2.72
N ARG A 232 -19.24 5.61 3.52
CA ARG A 232 -18.17 6.61 3.49
C ARG A 232 -17.00 6.21 2.60
N TRP A 233 -17.27 6.08 1.31
CA TRP A 233 -16.24 5.79 0.31
C TRP A 233 -15.20 6.92 0.18
N ASP A 234 -15.58 8.15 0.51
CA ASP A 234 -14.75 9.36 0.53
C ASP A 234 -13.49 9.21 1.38
N VAL A 235 -13.57 8.51 2.51
CA VAL A 235 -12.45 8.35 3.46
C VAL A 235 -11.37 7.44 2.89
N THR A 236 -11.77 6.33 2.27
CA THR A 236 -10.82 5.34 1.72
C THR A 236 -10.25 5.81 0.38
N PHE A 237 -10.97 6.72 -0.30
CA PHE A 237 -10.52 7.33 -1.54
C PHE A 237 -9.24 8.17 -1.39
N ASN A 238 -8.87 8.59 -0.17
CA ASN A 238 -7.62 9.32 0.09
C ASN A 238 -6.37 8.56 -0.41
N ILE A 239 -6.30 7.23 -0.21
CA ILE A 239 -5.19 6.41 -0.72
C ILE A 239 -5.26 6.28 -2.24
N THR A 240 -6.47 6.12 -2.79
CA THR A 240 -6.71 6.09 -4.24
C THR A 240 -6.23 7.38 -4.90
N MET A 241 -6.46 8.54 -4.28
CA MET A 241 -5.97 9.84 -4.76
C MET A 241 -4.45 9.86 -4.88
N LEU A 242 -3.72 9.38 -3.86
CA LEU A 242 -2.25 9.30 -3.93
C LEU A 242 -1.78 8.42 -5.10
N ARG A 243 -2.50 7.32 -5.38
CA ARG A 243 -2.23 6.48 -6.55
C ARG A 243 -2.57 7.18 -7.86
N MET A 244 -3.65 7.95 -7.94
CA MET A 244 -3.97 8.76 -9.12
C MET A 244 -2.85 9.77 -9.41
N VAL A 245 -2.36 10.48 -8.40
CA VAL A 245 -1.21 11.37 -8.51
C VAL A 245 0.03 10.62 -8.99
N SER A 246 0.34 9.48 -8.37
CA SER A 246 1.46 8.61 -8.74
C SER A 246 1.45 8.23 -10.22
N PHE A 247 0.31 7.72 -10.73
CA PHE A 247 0.16 7.38 -12.15
C PHE A 247 0.34 8.61 -13.04
N GLY A 248 -0.31 9.73 -12.70
CA GLY A 248 -0.23 10.96 -13.48
C GLY A 248 1.19 11.47 -13.61
N LEU A 249 1.96 11.47 -12.52
CA LEU A 249 3.36 11.89 -12.51
C LEU A 249 4.27 10.91 -13.25
N ASP A 250 4.09 9.59 -13.04
CA ASP A 250 4.87 8.55 -13.72
C ASP A 250 4.69 8.65 -15.26
N TYR A 251 3.46 8.89 -15.72
CA TYR A 251 3.19 9.10 -17.15
C TYR A 251 3.70 10.46 -17.65
N HIS A 252 3.49 11.53 -16.87
CA HIS A 252 3.99 12.86 -17.21
C HIS A 252 5.51 12.87 -17.40
N TRP A 253 6.27 12.26 -16.49
CA TRP A 253 7.73 12.16 -16.61
C TRP A 253 8.16 11.32 -17.80
N LYS A 254 7.51 10.18 -18.05
CA LYS A 254 7.79 9.39 -19.25
C LYS A 254 7.68 10.24 -20.53
N VAL A 255 6.61 11.01 -20.68
CA VAL A 255 6.41 11.88 -21.86
C VAL A 255 7.54 12.91 -21.98
N LEU A 256 8.00 13.50 -20.87
CA LEU A 256 9.13 14.43 -20.86
C LEU A 256 10.48 13.77 -21.13
N GLN A 257 10.65 12.52 -20.69
CA GLN A 257 11.89 11.74 -20.84
C GLN A 257 12.10 11.27 -22.28
N THR A 258 11.04 10.87 -22.99
CA THR A 258 11.11 10.34 -24.36
C THR A 258 11.89 11.23 -25.33
N PRO A 259 11.63 12.54 -25.45
CA PRO A 259 12.41 13.40 -26.37
C PRO A 259 13.86 13.62 -25.93
N ILE A 260 14.16 13.50 -24.63
CA ILE A 260 15.52 13.70 -24.08
C ILE A 260 16.38 12.44 -24.27
N LEU A 261 15.82 11.27 -23.97
CA LEU A 261 16.54 10.00 -23.98
C LEU A 261 16.46 9.27 -25.33
N GLY A 262 15.46 9.59 -26.15
CA GLY A 262 15.11 8.87 -27.37
C GLY A 262 14.38 7.55 -27.10
N GLU A 263 13.51 7.17 -28.03
CA GLU A 263 12.64 5.98 -27.92
C GLU A 263 13.43 4.69 -27.66
N LYS A 264 14.55 4.49 -28.36
CA LYS A 264 15.40 3.29 -28.20
C LYS A 264 15.89 3.13 -26.76
N LYS A 265 16.30 4.21 -26.10
CA LYS A 265 16.80 4.16 -24.72
C LYS A 265 15.65 3.94 -23.73
N MET A 266 14.49 4.54 -23.98
CA MET A 266 13.28 4.29 -23.19
C MET A 266 12.87 2.80 -23.23
N LEU A 267 12.88 2.19 -24.42
CA LEU A 267 12.61 0.76 -24.59
C LEU A 267 13.63 -0.13 -23.86
N VAL A 268 14.91 0.25 -23.88
CA VAL A 268 15.95 -0.45 -23.11
C VAL A 268 15.68 -0.36 -21.61
N LEU A 269 15.34 0.81 -21.07
CA LEU A 269 15.03 0.98 -19.65
C LEU A 269 13.78 0.20 -19.22
N ALA A 270 12.72 0.22 -20.05
CA ALA A 270 11.48 -0.50 -19.79
C ALA A 270 11.65 -2.03 -19.81
N SER A 271 12.56 -2.54 -20.65
CA SER A 271 12.85 -3.98 -20.79
C SER A 271 13.86 -4.53 -19.77
N GLN A 272 14.51 -3.68 -18.98
CA GLN A 272 15.49 -4.14 -18.00
C GLN A 272 14.83 -4.98 -16.89
N SER A 273 15.58 -6.00 -16.48
CA SER A 273 15.17 -6.98 -15.50
C SER A 273 16.07 -6.92 -14.26
N LYS A 274 15.61 -7.46 -13.12
CA LYS A 274 16.32 -7.44 -11.83
C LYS A 274 16.65 -6.01 -11.36
N LEU A 275 15.68 -5.13 -11.48
CA LEU A 275 15.80 -3.73 -11.08
C LEU A 275 15.90 -3.58 -9.55
N THR A 276 16.82 -2.72 -9.10
CA THR A 276 16.82 -2.22 -7.72
C THR A 276 15.53 -1.45 -7.43
N GLU A 277 15.18 -1.28 -6.16
CA GLU A 277 13.99 -0.53 -5.76
C GLU A 277 13.95 0.87 -6.39
N LYS A 278 15.07 1.60 -6.33
CA LYS A 278 15.20 2.93 -6.95
C LYS A 278 14.89 2.89 -8.45
N GLN A 279 15.47 1.94 -9.18
CA GLN A 279 15.26 1.82 -10.62
C GLN A 279 13.82 1.46 -10.99
N ARG A 280 13.11 0.69 -10.14
CA ARG A 280 11.69 0.39 -10.37
C ARG A 280 10.80 1.62 -10.30
N LEU A 281 11.18 2.59 -9.47
CA LEU A 281 10.48 3.87 -9.34
C LEU A 281 10.79 4.78 -10.54
N GLU A 282 12.08 4.92 -10.90
CA GLU A 282 12.53 5.90 -11.88
C GLU A 282 12.36 5.47 -13.34
N TYR A 283 12.46 4.18 -13.65
CA TYR A 283 12.40 3.71 -15.03
C TYR A 283 10.94 3.63 -15.47
N SER A 284 10.59 4.41 -16.49
CA SER A 284 9.28 4.31 -17.13
C SER A 284 9.04 2.93 -17.75
N ARG A 285 7.75 2.60 -17.91
CA ARG A 285 7.28 1.34 -18.49
C ARG A 285 7.03 1.50 -19.99
N PHE A 286 6.60 0.43 -20.67
CA PHE A 286 6.26 0.50 -22.09
C PHE A 286 5.02 1.36 -22.33
N ASP A 287 4.86 1.94 -23.52
CA ASP A 287 3.69 2.74 -23.87
C ASP A 287 2.37 1.99 -23.65
N ALA A 288 2.33 0.74 -24.08
CA ALA A 288 1.19 -0.15 -23.91
C ALA A 288 0.81 -0.39 -22.43
N ASP A 289 1.70 -0.10 -21.49
CA ASP A 289 1.45 -0.32 -20.07
C ASP A 289 0.60 0.80 -19.47
N TYR A 290 0.73 2.03 -19.97
CA TYR A 290 -0.01 3.21 -19.51
C TYR A 290 -1.41 3.27 -20.16
N ASN A 291 -2.20 2.23 -19.89
CA ASN A 291 -3.59 2.11 -20.34
C ASN A 291 -4.55 2.14 -19.15
N PHE A 292 -5.84 2.37 -19.44
CA PHE A 292 -6.88 2.50 -18.43
C PHE A 292 -7.08 1.23 -17.59
N LEU A 293 -6.92 0.03 -18.17
CA LEU A 293 -7.09 -1.24 -17.45
C LEU A 293 -6.01 -1.40 -16.36
N ASN A 294 -4.74 -1.18 -16.71
CA ASN A 294 -3.63 -1.25 -15.76
C ASN A 294 -3.74 -0.16 -14.69
N TYR A 295 -4.16 1.03 -15.08
CA TYR A 295 -4.45 2.13 -14.17
C TYR A 295 -5.56 1.76 -13.18
N PHE A 296 -6.69 1.23 -13.66
CA PHE A 296 -7.80 0.80 -12.82
C PHE A 296 -7.37 -0.28 -11.82
N VAL A 297 -6.67 -1.32 -12.27
CA VAL A 297 -6.16 -2.39 -11.39
C VAL A 297 -5.17 -1.87 -10.35
N TYR A 298 -4.32 -0.91 -10.73
CA TYR A 298 -3.41 -0.25 -9.79
C TYR A 298 -4.15 0.51 -8.69
N LEU A 299 -5.13 1.34 -9.08
CA LEU A 299 -5.93 2.09 -8.12
C LEU A 299 -6.70 1.15 -7.19
N THR A 300 -7.28 0.09 -7.75
CA THR A 300 -8.26 -0.76 -7.08
C THR A 300 -7.68 -2.06 -6.50
N TYR A 301 -6.35 -2.20 -6.49
CA TYR A 301 -5.66 -3.38 -5.97
C TYR A 301 -6.10 -3.72 -4.55
N VAL A 302 -6.93 -4.77 -4.43
CA VAL A 302 -7.74 -5.06 -3.24
C VAL A 302 -6.95 -5.13 -1.94
N PRO A 303 -5.80 -5.84 -1.84
CA PRO A 303 -5.05 -5.92 -0.60
C PRO A 303 -4.62 -4.56 -0.04
N LEU A 304 -4.47 -3.55 -0.91
CA LEU A 304 -4.00 -2.23 -0.54
C LEU A 304 -5.03 -1.12 -0.80
N TYR A 305 -6.27 -1.45 -1.19
CA TYR A 305 -7.24 -0.45 -1.64
C TYR A 305 -7.73 0.43 -0.47
N MET A 306 -8.21 -0.20 0.60
CA MET A 306 -8.76 0.52 1.75
C MET A 306 -7.67 1.11 2.65
N THR A 307 -6.51 0.46 2.70
CA THR A 307 -5.43 0.73 3.66
C THR A 307 -4.14 0.04 3.21
N GLY A 308 -3.03 0.35 3.88
CA GLY A 308 -1.76 -0.33 3.71
C GLY A 308 -0.70 0.54 3.04
N PRO A 309 0.44 -0.07 2.67
CA PRO A 309 1.53 0.66 2.04
C PRO A 309 1.16 1.25 0.67
N ILE A 310 1.64 2.47 0.42
CA ILE A 310 1.56 3.13 -0.88
C ILE A 310 2.69 2.60 -1.77
N ILE A 311 2.33 2.18 -2.97
CA ILE A 311 3.25 1.74 -4.04
C ILE A 311 3.04 2.66 -5.25
N THR A 312 4.12 3.03 -5.94
CA THR A 312 4.01 3.87 -7.14
C THR A 312 3.56 3.05 -8.36
N TYR A 313 3.13 3.72 -9.42
CA TYR A 313 2.57 3.03 -10.58
C TYR A 313 3.63 2.22 -11.33
N ASN A 314 4.79 2.81 -11.62
CA ASN A 314 5.89 2.12 -12.30
C ASN A 314 6.36 0.86 -11.54
N ASP A 315 6.47 0.95 -10.21
CA ASP A 315 6.86 -0.20 -9.37
C ASP A 315 5.78 -1.29 -9.38
N PHE A 316 4.51 -0.91 -9.23
CA PHE A 316 3.39 -1.85 -9.28
C PHE A 316 3.33 -2.61 -10.61
N VAL A 317 3.39 -1.90 -11.74
CA VAL A 317 3.34 -2.50 -13.08
C VAL A 317 4.55 -3.40 -13.32
N TYR A 318 5.77 -2.98 -12.94
CA TYR A 318 6.95 -3.82 -13.05
C TYR A 318 6.77 -5.13 -12.28
N GLN A 319 6.32 -5.06 -11.03
CA GLN A 319 6.17 -6.25 -10.19
C GLN A 319 5.09 -7.19 -10.71
N ILE A 320 3.96 -6.66 -11.19
CA ILE A 320 2.90 -7.46 -11.80
C ILE A 320 3.38 -8.17 -13.06
N LYS A 321 4.09 -7.47 -13.96
CA LYS A 321 4.53 -8.05 -15.24
C LYS A 321 5.70 -9.03 -15.10
N THR A 322 6.54 -8.85 -14.09
CA THR A 322 7.69 -9.73 -13.85
C THR A 322 7.38 -10.98 -13.04
N LYS A 323 6.12 -11.20 -12.58
CA LYS A 323 5.73 -12.38 -11.78
C LYS A 323 6.07 -13.74 -12.41
N HIS A 324 6.11 -13.85 -13.74
CA HIS A 324 6.41 -15.10 -14.47
C HIS A 324 7.88 -15.24 -14.90
N THR A 325 8.71 -14.24 -14.61
CA THR A 325 10.08 -14.16 -15.13
C THR A 325 11.09 -14.52 -14.06
N SER A 326 12.26 -15.01 -14.44
CA SER A 326 13.47 -15.12 -13.59
C SER A 326 13.93 -13.80 -12.94
N SER A 327 13.25 -12.70 -13.22
CA SER A 327 13.46 -11.35 -12.67
C SER A 327 12.41 -10.95 -11.64
N GLN A 328 11.49 -11.85 -11.27
CA GLN A 328 10.58 -11.69 -10.17
C GLN A 328 11.36 -11.38 -8.90
N ILE A 329 10.82 -10.48 -8.07
CA ILE A 329 11.33 -10.29 -6.71
C ILE A 329 11.12 -11.61 -5.96
N SER A 330 12.20 -12.33 -5.66
CA SER A 330 12.15 -13.60 -4.96
C SER A 330 11.84 -13.38 -3.48
N ILE A 331 10.56 -13.31 -3.15
CA ILE A 331 10.09 -13.27 -1.76
C ILE A 331 10.15 -14.70 -1.21
N SER A 332 11.09 -14.95 -0.30
CA SER A 332 11.25 -16.28 0.30
C SER A 332 9.96 -16.72 1.02
N PRO A 333 9.50 -17.97 0.84
CA PRO A 333 8.38 -18.52 1.62
C PRO A 333 8.61 -18.42 3.13
N ARG A 334 9.87 -18.58 3.57
CA ARG A 334 10.26 -18.39 4.98
C ARG A 334 9.99 -16.97 5.44
N TYR A 335 10.30 -15.97 4.61
CA TYR A 335 10.03 -14.57 4.91
C TYR A 335 8.52 -14.31 5.07
N ILE A 336 7.70 -14.86 4.17
CA ILE A 336 6.23 -14.75 4.25
C ILE A 336 5.72 -15.40 5.53
N ALA A 337 6.13 -16.64 5.83
CA ALA A 337 5.73 -17.34 7.06
C ALA A 337 6.13 -16.58 8.33
N THR A 338 7.37 -16.10 8.42
CA THR A 338 7.83 -15.26 9.54
C THR A 338 7.01 -13.97 9.64
N TYR A 339 6.59 -13.39 8.52
CA TYR A 339 5.79 -12.18 8.52
C TYR A 339 4.37 -12.41 9.05
N PHE A 340 3.71 -13.51 8.66
CA PHE A 340 2.43 -13.91 9.24
C PHE A 340 2.54 -14.25 10.73
N ALA A 341 3.63 -14.91 11.16
CA ALA A 341 3.88 -15.15 12.58
C ALA A 341 4.03 -13.83 13.37
N ARG A 342 4.72 -12.83 12.81
CA ARG A 342 4.83 -11.48 13.41
C ARG A 342 3.49 -10.76 13.45
N LEU A 343 2.65 -10.91 12.43
CA LEU A 343 1.29 -10.37 12.43
C LEU A 343 0.45 -11.00 13.55
N LEU A 344 0.47 -12.32 13.66
CA LEU A 344 -0.23 -13.05 14.72
C LEU A 344 0.25 -12.63 16.12
N PHE A 345 1.56 -12.57 16.33
CA PHE A 345 2.12 -12.16 17.63
C PHE A 345 1.73 -10.71 17.99
N SER A 346 1.77 -9.78 17.03
CA SER A 346 1.31 -8.41 17.27
C SER A 346 -0.19 -8.34 17.55
N PHE A 347 -1.00 -9.21 16.92
CA PHE A 347 -2.43 -9.28 17.18
C PHE A 347 -2.69 -9.78 18.61
N LEU A 348 -2.04 -10.87 19.02
CA LEU A 348 -2.11 -11.37 20.40
C LEU A 348 -1.63 -10.34 21.42
N THR A 349 -0.60 -9.56 21.09
CA THR A 349 -0.11 -8.47 21.94
C THR A 349 -1.19 -7.39 22.13
N MET A 350 -1.86 -7.00 21.05
CA MET A 350 -2.97 -6.05 21.11
C MET A 350 -4.14 -6.61 21.95
N GLU A 351 -4.48 -7.88 21.76
CA GLU A 351 -5.53 -8.54 22.55
C GLU A 351 -5.19 -8.58 24.04
N THR A 352 -3.97 -9.00 24.38
CA THR A 352 -3.52 -9.03 25.78
C THR A 352 -3.48 -7.63 26.38
N MET A 353 -2.99 -6.63 25.64
CA MET A 353 -2.93 -5.26 26.12
C MET A 353 -4.33 -4.73 26.45
N LEU A 354 -5.30 -4.88 25.55
CA LEU A 354 -6.68 -4.40 25.74
C LEU A 354 -7.51 -5.23 26.71
N HIS A 355 -7.06 -6.44 27.05
CA HIS A 355 -7.60 -7.22 28.15
C HIS A 355 -7.10 -6.76 29.52
N VAL A 356 -5.87 -6.25 29.59
CA VAL A 356 -5.19 -5.93 30.86
C VAL A 356 -5.31 -4.44 31.20
N VAL A 357 -5.20 -3.58 30.18
CA VAL A 357 -5.23 -2.12 30.31
C VAL A 357 -6.31 -1.58 29.38
N HIS A 358 -7.16 -0.69 29.89
CA HIS A 358 -8.28 -0.09 29.16
C HIS A 358 -8.04 1.40 28.84
N PRO A 359 -6.95 1.77 28.14
CA PRO A 359 -6.55 3.17 27.99
C PRO A 359 -7.54 3.99 27.16
N VAL A 360 -8.23 3.37 26.19
CA VAL A 360 -9.18 4.07 25.33
C VAL A 360 -10.46 4.32 26.11
N ALA A 361 -11.00 3.29 26.78
CA ALA A 361 -12.21 3.43 27.57
C ALA A 361 -12.07 4.51 28.67
N ILE A 362 -10.93 4.54 29.38
CA ILE A 362 -10.65 5.57 30.39
C ILE A 362 -10.62 6.96 29.76
N SER A 363 -9.99 7.09 28.58
CA SER A 363 -9.85 8.36 27.88
C SER A 363 -11.20 8.88 27.35
N GLU A 364 -12.01 8.01 26.76
CA GLU A 364 -13.36 8.34 26.26
C GLU A 364 -14.29 8.74 27.41
N ALA A 365 -14.23 8.03 28.54
CA ALA A 365 -14.98 8.36 29.75
C ALA A 365 -14.46 9.62 30.48
N ARG A 366 -13.31 10.16 30.07
CA ARG A 366 -12.62 11.29 30.73
C ARG A 366 -12.38 11.06 32.22
N ALA A 367 -12.13 9.80 32.61
CA ALA A 367 -12.03 9.37 34.00
C ALA A 367 -10.65 9.67 34.62
N PHE A 368 -10.24 10.94 34.60
CA PHE A 368 -8.90 11.38 35.04
C PHE A 368 -8.88 12.02 36.43
N THR A 369 -10.02 12.42 36.98
CA THR A 369 -10.12 13.28 38.17
C THR A 369 -9.57 12.65 39.45
N SER A 370 -9.63 11.33 39.57
CA SER A 370 -9.13 10.56 40.72
C SER A 370 -7.75 9.93 40.49
N LEU A 371 -7.13 10.17 39.34
CA LEU A 371 -5.88 9.52 38.96
C LEU A 371 -4.68 10.38 39.38
N SER A 372 -3.63 9.72 39.87
CA SER A 372 -2.35 10.38 40.14
C SER A 372 -1.66 10.80 38.84
N PRO A 373 -0.70 11.75 38.89
CA PRO A 373 0.06 12.16 37.70
C PRO A 373 0.74 10.97 36.97
N LEU A 374 1.25 10.00 37.73
CA LEU A 374 1.82 8.77 37.18
C LEU A 374 0.76 7.97 36.41
N GLN A 375 -0.41 7.75 37.02
CA GLN A 375 -1.49 6.99 36.39
C GLN A 375 -1.99 7.67 35.10
N ILE A 376 -2.19 8.98 35.12
CA ILE A 376 -2.58 9.76 33.93
C ILE A 376 -1.53 9.61 32.83
N SER A 377 -0.24 9.74 33.17
CA SER A 377 0.85 9.58 32.19
C SER A 377 0.87 8.19 31.54
N LEU A 378 0.59 7.13 32.32
CA LEU A 378 0.55 5.77 31.83
C LEU A 378 -0.67 5.49 30.96
N VAL A 379 -1.84 6.06 31.31
CA VAL A 379 -3.03 6.00 30.43
C VAL A 379 -2.68 6.61 29.06
N GLY A 380 -2.05 7.79 29.04
CA GLY A 380 -1.58 8.41 27.80
C GLY A 380 -0.57 7.56 27.02
N TYR A 381 0.40 6.96 27.72
CA TYR A 381 1.39 6.08 27.09
C TYR A 381 0.76 4.82 26.46
N PHE A 382 -0.14 4.15 27.17
CA PHE A 382 -0.84 2.97 26.65
C PHE A 382 -1.83 3.34 25.54
N TYR A 383 -2.44 4.52 25.58
CA TYR A 383 -3.28 5.04 24.49
C TYR A 383 -2.46 5.25 23.21
N LEU A 384 -1.27 5.84 23.31
CA LEU A 384 -0.37 5.97 22.16
C LEU A 384 0.11 4.60 21.64
N THR A 385 0.42 3.67 22.56
CA THR A 385 0.80 2.29 22.22
C THR A 385 -0.33 1.59 21.48
N PHE A 386 -1.57 1.80 21.92
CA PHE A 386 -2.78 1.34 21.25
C PHE A 386 -2.89 1.89 19.82
N ILE A 387 -2.73 3.20 19.62
CA ILE A 387 -2.77 3.80 18.28
C ILE A 387 -1.72 3.16 17.37
N TRP A 388 -0.48 3.01 17.87
CA TRP A 388 0.59 2.41 17.10
C TRP A 388 0.27 0.95 16.73
N LEU A 389 -0.17 0.11 17.68
CA LEU A 389 -0.55 -1.28 17.42
C LEU A 389 -1.74 -1.41 16.48
N LYS A 390 -2.77 -0.56 16.65
CA LYS A 390 -3.95 -0.51 15.78
C LYS A 390 -3.54 -0.30 14.32
N LEU A 391 -2.79 0.76 14.04
CA LEU A 391 -2.33 1.07 12.68
C LEU A 391 -1.35 0.03 12.15
N LEU A 392 -0.46 -0.49 13.01
CA LEU A 392 0.43 -1.57 12.66
C LEU A 392 -0.34 -2.78 12.14
N LEU A 393 -1.36 -3.24 12.86
CA LEU A 393 -2.11 -4.45 12.51
C LEU A 393 -2.90 -4.29 11.21
N ILE A 394 -3.57 -3.15 11.06
CA ILE A 394 -4.33 -2.83 9.83
C ILE A 394 -3.39 -2.85 8.61
N TRP A 395 -2.24 -2.16 8.69
CA TRP A 395 -1.29 -2.09 7.57
C TRP A 395 -0.51 -3.37 7.35
N ARG A 396 -0.15 -4.08 8.43
CA ARG A 396 0.58 -5.34 8.37
C ARG A 396 -0.26 -6.44 7.75
N LEU A 397 -1.57 -6.48 8.02
CA LEU A 397 -2.51 -7.39 7.34
C LEU A 397 -2.53 -7.15 5.83
N ALA A 398 -2.77 -5.91 5.41
CA ALA A 398 -2.78 -5.50 4.00
C ALA A 398 -1.45 -5.88 3.29
N ARG A 399 -0.32 -5.60 3.94
CA ARG A 399 1.01 -5.98 3.45
C ARG A 399 1.22 -7.50 3.41
N ALA A 400 0.72 -8.25 4.39
CA ALA A 400 0.89 -9.71 4.44
C ALA A 400 0.26 -10.38 3.21
N PHE A 401 -0.96 -9.97 2.83
CA PHE A 401 -1.62 -10.46 1.63
C PHE A 401 -0.99 -9.96 0.33
N THR A 402 -0.44 -8.74 0.33
CA THR A 402 0.34 -8.23 -0.81
C THR A 402 1.61 -9.05 -1.04
N LEU A 403 2.34 -9.38 0.03
CA LEU A 403 3.50 -10.28 -0.02
C LEU A 403 3.11 -11.69 -0.46
N LEU A 404 1.97 -12.19 0.03
CA LEU A 404 1.42 -13.48 -0.38
C LEU A 404 1.01 -13.47 -1.86
N ASP A 405 0.59 -12.35 -2.41
CA ASP A 405 0.36 -12.17 -3.85
C ASP A 405 1.66 -12.09 -4.68
N GLY A 406 2.81 -11.99 -4.02
CA GLY A 406 4.12 -11.86 -4.66
C GLY A 406 4.52 -10.43 -5.01
N LEU A 407 3.84 -9.42 -4.45
CA LEU A 407 4.25 -8.01 -4.54
C LEU A 407 5.02 -7.61 -3.28
N PHE A 408 6.18 -7.00 -3.47
CA PHE A 408 6.94 -6.37 -2.42
C PHE A 408 6.52 -4.92 -2.25
N VAL A 409 6.01 -4.60 -1.07
CA VAL A 409 5.78 -3.23 -0.61
C VAL A 409 6.53 -2.99 0.69
N ILE A 410 6.78 -1.72 1.03
CA ILE A 410 7.48 -1.36 2.26
C ILE A 410 6.58 -1.52 3.50
N GLU A 411 7.17 -1.84 4.65
CA GLU A 411 6.46 -1.86 5.93
C GLU A 411 6.18 -0.42 6.38
N ASN A 412 4.95 -0.14 6.82
CA ASN A 412 4.55 1.21 7.22
C ASN A 412 4.94 1.58 8.64
N MET A 413 5.13 0.60 9.52
CA MET A 413 5.60 0.78 10.89
C MET A 413 6.93 0.06 11.05
N GLY A 414 8.03 0.75 10.74
CA GLY A 414 9.37 0.16 10.78
C GLY A 414 9.94 0.01 12.19
N ARG A 415 9.47 0.82 13.15
CA ARG A 415 9.90 0.80 14.55
C ARG A 415 8.70 0.97 15.48
N CYS A 416 8.85 0.46 16.71
CA CYS A 416 7.92 0.74 17.80
C CYS A 416 7.96 2.24 18.13
N MET A 417 6.82 2.83 18.52
CA MET A 417 6.77 4.24 18.95
C MET A 417 7.78 4.54 20.08
N SER A 418 7.97 3.59 21.00
CA SER A 418 8.90 3.70 22.14
C SER A 418 10.36 3.38 21.77
N ASN A 419 10.66 3.14 20.49
CA ASN A 419 12.00 2.81 20.00
C ASN A 419 12.46 3.77 18.89
N ASN A 420 12.41 5.08 19.19
CA ASN A 420 12.88 6.14 18.30
C ASN A 420 13.87 7.05 19.04
N TYR A 421 14.99 7.36 18.40
CA TYR A 421 16.06 8.18 18.98
C TYR A 421 15.97 9.66 18.58
N SER A 422 15.14 10.00 17.60
CA SER A 422 14.92 11.37 17.14
C SER A 422 13.52 11.53 16.53
N LEU A 423 13.01 12.77 16.52
CA LEU A 423 11.75 13.11 15.85
C LEU A 423 11.82 12.86 14.34
N SER A 424 12.99 13.09 13.72
CA SER A 424 13.20 12.82 12.30
C SER A 424 13.06 11.33 11.98
N ASP A 425 13.63 10.46 12.82
CA ASP A 425 13.55 9.02 12.60
C ASP A 425 12.17 8.45 12.90
N PHE A 426 11.46 9.03 13.88
CA PHE A 426 10.05 8.71 14.11
C PHE A 426 9.23 8.90 12.82
N TRP A 427 9.32 10.06 12.16
CA TRP A 427 8.54 10.33 10.95
C TRP A 427 8.99 9.54 9.72
N LYS A 428 10.26 9.10 9.66
CA LYS A 428 10.73 8.20 8.60
C LYS A 428 10.18 6.77 8.75
N GLU A 429 9.91 6.34 9.98
CA GLU A 429 9.49 4.96 10.27
C GLU A 429 8.00 4.84 10.59
N TRP A 430 7.31 5.95 10.90
CA TRP A 430 5.86 6.04 11.05
C TRP A 430 5.20 6.33 9.70
N HIS A 431 4.26 5.48 9.30
CA HIS A 431 3.61 5.54 7.99
C HIS A 431 4.63 5.69 6.84
N ARG A 432 5.67 4.87 6.88
CA ARG A 432 6.89 5.00 6.06
C ARG A 432 6.64 5.08 4.55
N SER A 433 5.67 4.36 4.00
CA SER A 433 5.37 4.47 2.56
C SER A 433 4.83 5.86 2.20
N TYR A 434 4.02 6.48 3.05
CA TYR A 434 3.50 7.82 2.86
C TYR A 434 4.60 8.87 3.01
N ASN A 435 5.46 8.74 4.02
CA ASN A 435 6.62 9.62 4.17
C ASN A 435 7.50 9.59 2.90
N ARG A 436 7.79 8.40 2.37
CA ARG A 436 8.57 8.23 1.14
C ARG A 436 7.85 8.66 -0.13
N PHE A 437 6.52 8.75 -0.10
CA PHE A 437 5.75 9.26 -1.22
C PHE A 437 5.82 10.79 -1.29
N LEU A 438 5.88 11.46 -0.14
CA LEU A 438 5.95 12.91 -0.04
C LEU A 438 7.36 13.49 -0.27
N VAL A 439 8.40 12.75 0.11
CA VAL A 439 9.83 13.16 0.08
C VAL A 439 10.55 12.53 -1.09
#